data_AF-A0A072TFP4-F1
#
_entry.id   AF-A0A072TFP4-F1
#
_cell.length_a   1.000
_cell.length_b   1.000
_cell.length_c   1.000
_cell.angle_alpha   90.00
_cell.angle_beta   90.00
_cell.angle_gamma   90.00
#
_symmetry.space_group_name_H-M   'P 1'
#
loop_
_entity.id
_entity.type
_entity.pdbx_description
1 polymer ?
#
loop_
_entity_poly.entity_id
_entity_poly.type
_entity_poly.pdbx_seq_one_letter_code
_entity_poly.pdbx_strand_id
1 'polypeptide(L)'
;MFIIPRRNIIYRSWTFVLAFIALISVHITPIYMAFLSKSALSVLDVIMNVIFFMDWVLGFFVAHEDSTTHAQMARNYLLRSYGIPDFVSLIPVQLFLWPSSNVVYIIFIVVRLWRFRRVIVSISWLEAKNPKWFEWTPFIKFIWVILLNMHMWGCIYYLIASIDPDEGMSWTSGKKDFFKQTFKTKYVTSTYFAMTIYSTVGFGDYHACSVAEMITCMINMITNTGLSAQVLEQFIELVNERRRRKKKSAPLLLGCDVRNVTKETMEIVSNKEVIAVNQDLLGVQAKKVRMEGDAEIWAGPLSGYRVAVVFLNRGPQKHIDITANWNDIGIPPKTVVQARDLWEHKTLKTPFVNKLRATVESHACKMYVLKPVA
;
A
#
# COMPACT_ATOMS: atom_id res chain seq x y z
N MET A 1 14.77 27.52 -25.35
CA MET A 1 15.43 26.38 -24.68
C MET A 1 14.34 25.50 -24.07
N PHE A 2 14.28 24.21 -24.39
CA PHE A 2 13.14 23.35 -24.04
C PHE A 2 13.35 22.73 -22.65
N ILE A 3 12.52 23.10 -21.67
CA ILE A 3 12.54 22.59 -20.30
C ILE A 3 11.18 22.01 -19.99
N ILE A 4 11.14 20.78 -19.45
CA ILE A 4 9.90 20.10 -19.06
C ILE A 4 9.67 20.28 -17.56
N PRO A 5 8.62 20.98 -17.12
CA PRO A 5 8.27 21.05 -15.70
C PRO A 5 7.81 19.69 -15.18
N ARG A 6 8.29 19.28 -14.00
CA ARG A 6 7.90 18.00 -13.36
C ARG A 6 6.40 17.88 -13.06
N ARG A 7 5.69 19.02 -12.95
CA ARG A 7 4.23 19.08 -12.75
C ARG A 7 3.43 18.96 -14.05
N ASN A 8 4.08 18.95 -15.20
CA ASN A 8 3.42 18.84 -16.50
C ASN A 8 2.63 17.52 -16.61
N ILE A 9 1.36 17.62 -17.03
CA ILE A 9 0.46 16.47 -17.12
C ILE A 9 0.88 15.46 -18.18
N ILE A 10 1.45 15.92 -19.30
CA ILE A 10 1.93 15.08 -20.39
C ILE A 10 3.11 14.24 -19.90
N TYR A 11 4.08 14.87 -19.22
CA TYR A 11 5.21 14.17 -18.63
C TYR A 11 4.77 13.15 -17.58
N ARG A 12 3.76 13.47 -16.76
CA ARG A 12 3.18 12.50 -15.81
C ARG A 12 2.54 11.32 -16.51
N SER A 13 1.72 11.55 -17.54
CA SER A 13 1.13 10.47 -18.34
C SER A 13 2.22 9.59 -18.98
N TRP A 14 3.29 10.20 -19.49
CA TRP A 14 4.45 9.49 -20.01
C TRP A 14 5.12 8.59 -18.95
N THR A 15 5.27 9.06 -17.71
CA THR A 15 5.82 8.21 -16.62
C THR A 15 4.96 6.98 -16.32
N PHE A 16 3.63 7.08 -16.41
CA PHE A 16 2.74 5.92 -16.25
C PHE A 16 2.85 4.92 -17.40
N VAL A 17 2.96 5.42 -18.64
CA VAL A 17 3.23 4.56 -19.82
C VAL A 17 4.54 3.80 -19.63
N LEU A 18 5.60 4.48 -19.17
CA LEU A 18 6.89 3.85 -18.91
C LEU A 18 6.85 2.84 -17.77
N ALA A 19 6.06 3.08 -16.72
CA ALA A 19 5.85 2.09 -15.67
C ALA A 19 5.19 0.83 -16.21
N PHE A 20 4.18 0.96 -17.08
CA PHE A 20 3.53 -0.18 -17.72
C PHE A 20 4.50 -0.96 -18.62
N ILE A 21 5.29 -0.26 -19.44
CA ILE A 21 6.31 -0.90 -20.28
C ILE A 21 7.40 -1.56 -19.41
N ALA A 22 7.80 -0.94 -18.30
CA ALA A 22 8.76 -1.52 -17.37
C ALA A 22 8.25 -2.81 -16.73
N LEU A 23 6.97 -2.88 -16.37
CA LEU A 23 6.33 -4.11 -15.90
C LEU A 23 6.44 -5.21 -16.94
N ILE A 24 6.08 -4.93 -18.20
CA ILE A 24 6.19 -5.90 -19.30
C ILE A 24 7.64 -6.36 -19.47
N SER A 25 8.57 -5.41 -19.51
CA SER A 25 10.01 -5.69 -19.72
C SER A 25 10.59 -6.61 -18.65
N VAL A 26 10.25 -6.38 -17.37
CA VAL A 26 10.74 -7.16 -16.23
C VAL A 26 10.21 -8.60 -16.24
N HIS A 27 9.02 -8.87 -16.80
CA HIS A 27 8.47 -10.23 -16.90
C HIS A 27 8.90 -10.96 -18.18
N ILE A 28 9.01 -10.26 -19.31
CA ILE A 28 9.34 -10.91 -20.59
C ILE A 28 10.83 -11.24 -20.66
N THR A 29 11.70 -10.41 -20.10
CA THR A 29 13.16 -10.62 -20.18
C THR A 29 13.59 -11.99 -19.63
N PRO A 30 13.20 -12.40 -18.41
CA PRO A 30 13.59 -13.70 -17.86
C PRO A 30 13.06 -14.88 -18.68
N ILE A 31 11.80 -14.81 -19.16
CA ILE A 31 11.20 -15.83 -20.04
C ILE A 31 12.05 -16.01 -21.29
N TYR A 32 12.39 -14.89 -21.91
CA TYR A 32 13.09 -14.88 -23.17
C TYR A 32 14.49 -15.46 -23.02
N MET A 33 15.22 -15.06 -21.98
CA MET A 33 16.58 -15.54 -21.73
C MET A 33 16.62 -17.00 -21.27
N ALA A 34 15.61 -17.47 -20.55
CA ALA A 34 15.57 -18.84 -20.06
C ALA A 34 15.01 -19.82 -21.09
N PHE A 35 13.86 -19.54 -21.71
CA PHE A 35 13.09 -20.53 -22.48
C PHE A 35 13.12 -20.36 -24.00
N LEU A 36 13.36 -19.15 -24.51
CA LEU A 36 13.30 -18.84 -25.94
C LEU A 36 14.70 -18.83 -26.57
N SER A 37 14.79 -19.08 -27.90
CA SER A 37 16.07 -19.18 -28.59
C SER A 37 16.87 -17.89 -28.52
N LYS A 38 18.17 -18.00 -28.19
CA LYS A 38 19.12 -16.89 -27.98
C LYS A 38 19.29 -15.92 -29.17
N SER A 39 18.80 -16.25 -30.37
CA SER A 39 18.96 -15.46 -31.61
C SER A 39 17.72 -14.68 -32.06
N ALA A 40 16.53 -14.96 -31.54
CA ALA A 40 15.28 -14.41 -32.08
C ALA A 40 14.91 -13.09 -31.41
N LEU A 41 15.79 -12.08 -31.51
CA LEU A 41 15.68 -10.78 -30.85
C LEU A 41 14.22 -10.30 -30.91
N SER A 42 13.49 -10.38 -29.78
CA SER A 42 12.07 -10.04 -29.84
C SER A 42 11.99 -8.58 -30.25
N VAL A 43 11.29 -8.29 -31.34
CA VAL A 43 11.05 -6.91 -31.82
C VAL A 43 10.57 -6.03 -30.67
N LEU A 44 9.82 -6.62 -29.74
CA LEU A 44 9.38 -6.02 -28.48
C LEU A 44 10.54 -5.50 -27.61
N ASP A 45 11.62 -6.27 -27.38
CA ASP A 45 12.75 -5.84 -26.54
C ASP A 45 13.46 -4.62 -27.13
N VAL A 46 13.64 -4.60 -28.45
CA VAL A 46 14.23 -3.47 -29.16
C VAL A 46 13.34 -2.24 -29.04
N ILE A 47 12.04 -2.37 -29.29
CA ILE A 47 11.07 -1.28 -29.15
C ILE A 47 11.10 -0.71 -27.73
N MET A 48 11.06 -1.57 -26.71
CA MET A 48 11.13 -1.15 -25.31
C MET A 48 12.43 -0.41 -25.00
N ASN A 49 13.58 -0.91 -25.47
CA ASN A 49 14.88 -0.26 -25.26
C ASN A 49 14.95 1.11 -25.93
N VAL A 50 14.39 1.27 -27.14
CA VAL A 50 14.28 2.57 -27.82
C VAL A 50 13.43 3.54 -27.00
N ILE A 51 12.28 3.10 -26.48
CA ILE A 51 11.40 3.92 -25.64
C ILE A 51 12.12 4.34 -24.35
N PHE A 52 12.81 3.43 -23.68
CA PHE A 52 13.58 3.77 -22.46
C PHE A 52 14.77 4.67 -22.75
N PHE A 53 15.41 4.52 -23.92
CA PHE A 53 16.48 5.42 -24.35
C PHE A 53 15.96 6.84 -24.60
N MET A 54 14.81 6.97 -25.28
CA MET A 54 14.14 8.26 -25.45
C MET A 54 13.81 8.90 -24.10
N ASP A 55 13.30 8.13 -23.14
CA ASP A 55 13.05 8.64 -21.79
C ASP A 55 14.32 9.07 -21.05
N TRP A 56 15.40 8.30 -21.17
CA TRP A 56 16.68 8.65 -20.57
C TRP A 56 17.21 9.99 -21.12
N VAL A 57 17.07 10.22 -22.44
CA VAL A 57 17.37 11.51 -23.07
C VAL A 57 16.45 12.61 -22.56
N LEU A 58 15.13 12.36 -22.43
CA LEU A 58 14.17 13.31 -21.87
C LEU A 58 14.53 13.70 -20.43
N GLY A 59 15.12 12.78 -19.65
CA GLY A 59 15.57 13.02 -18.28
C GLY A 59 16.51 14.21 -18.12
N PHE A 60 17.31 14.54 -19.14
CA PHE A 60 18.20 15.70 -19.15
C PHE A 60 17.47 17.05 -19.31
N PHE A 61 16.23 17.03 -19.79
CA PHE A 61 15.41 18.23 -20.03
C PHE A 61 14.34 18.45 -18.94
N VAL A 62 14.26 17.56 -17.94
CA VAL A 62 13.28 17.67 -16.85
C VAL A 62 13.83 18.56 -15.74
N ALA A 63 13.05 19.58 -15.35
CA ALA A 63 13.47 20.50 -14.30
C ALA A 63 13.46 19.84 -12.90
N HIS A 64 14.54 20.03 -12.15
CA HIS A 64 14.64 19.73 -10.72
C HIS A 64 14.59 21.03 -9.90
N GLU A 65 14.16 20.92 -8.63
CA GLU A 65 13.91 22.09 -7.76
C GLU A 65 15.13 23.02 -7.60
N ASP A 66 16.35 22.47 -7.68
CA ASP A 66 17.61 23.22 -7.46
C ASP A 66 18.36 23.60 -8.74
N SER A 67 17.77 23.35 -9.92
CA SER A 67 18.49 23.53 -11.21
C SER A 67 18.07 24.79 -11.96
N THR A 68 19.01 25.72 -12.17
CA THR A 68 18.78 26.96 -12.94
C THR A 68 19.34 26.91 -14.36
N THR A 69 20.33 26.04 -14.60
CA THR A 69 21.00 25.87 -15.91
C THR A 69 20.90 24.42 -16.41
N HIS A 70 20.99 24.21 -17.73
CA HIS A 70 20.93 22.87 -18.31
C HIS A 70 22.12 21.99 -17.91
N ALA A 71 23.31 22.58 -17.73
CA ALA A 71 24.48 21.87 -17.22
C ALA A 71 24.24 21.33 -15.80
N GLN A 72 23.57 22.12 -14.94
CA GLN A 72 23.16 21.67 -13.61
C GLN A 72 22.06 20.60 -13.67
N MET A 73 21.08 20.71 -14.59
CA MET A 73 20.05 19.67 -14.78
C MET A 73 20.69 18.33 -15.18
N ALA A 74 21.56 18.34 -16.19
CA ALA A 74 22.27 17.15 -16.66
C ALA A 74 23.15 16.53 -15.57
N ARG A 75 23.92 17.37 -14.86
CA ARG A 75 24.73 16.94 -13.72
C ARG A 75 23.87 16.35 -12.60
N ASN A 76 22.78 17.02 -12.23
CA ASN A 76 21.88 16.57 -11.17
C ASN A 76 21.15 15.28 -11.53
N TYR A 77 20.83 15.06 -12.81
CA TYR A 77 20.25 13.81 -13.30
C TYR A 77 21.25 12.65 -13.22
N LEU A 78 22.47 12.84 -13.73
CA LEU A 78 23.51 11.80 -13.74
C LEU A 78 24.08 11.48 -12.35
N LEU A 79 24.28 12.49 -11.51
CA LEU A 79 24.80 12.32 -10.14
C LEU A 79 23.73 11.84 -9.15
N ARG A 80 22.45 11.86 -9.53
CA ARG A 80 21.42 11.22 -8.72
C ARG A 80 21.54 9.71 -8.82
N SER A 81 21.07 9.03 -7.78
CA SER A 81 21.09 7.57 -7.62
C SER A 81 20.38 6.76 -8.72
N TYR A 82 19.85 7.40 -9.77
CA TYR A 82 19.10 6.76 -10.84
C TYR A 82 19.57 7.03 -12.27
N GLY A 83 20.36 8.08 -12.55
CA GLY A 83 20.74 8.42 -13.93
C GLY A 83 21.67 7.38 -14.58
N ILE A 84 22.73 6.98 -13.87
CA ILE A 84 23.68 5.95 -14.34
C ILE A 84 23.01 4.55 -14.39
N PRO A 85 22.31 4.08 -13.34
CA PRO A 85 21.61 2.81 -13.40
C PRO A 85 20.55 2.73 -14.51
N ASP A 86 19.87 3.85 -14.83
CA ASP A 86 18.95 3.91 -15.97
C ASP A 86 19.68 3.61 -17.27
N PHE A 87 20.81 4.28 -17.52
CA PHE A 87 21.63 4.04 -18.71
C PHE A 87 22.15 2.60 -18.81
N VAL A 88 22.71 2.07 -17.72
CA VAL A 88 23.23 0.69 -17.68
C VAL A 88 22.10 -0.31 -17.97
N SER A 89 20.88 -0.04 -17.51
CA SER A 89 19.72 -0.88 -17.82
C SER A 89 19.28 -0.84 -19.29
N LEU A 90 19.73 0.12 -20.11
CA LEU A 90 19.42 0.21 -21.55
C LEU A 90 20.29 -0.68 -22.41
N ILE A 91 21.46 -1.08 -21.90
CA ILE A 91 22.48 -1.80 -22.67
C ILE A 91 21.86 -3.11 -23.21
N PRO A 92 21.76 -3.26 -24.54
CA PRO A 92 21.28 -4.50 -25.13
C PRO A 92 22.28 -5.62 -24.82
N VAL A 93 21.80 -6.71 -24.22
CA VAL A 93 22.62 -7.90 -23.91
C VAL A 93 23.25 -8.48 -25.19
N GLN A 94 22.63 -8.22 -26.33
CA GLN A 94 23.02 -8.74 -27.63
C GLN A 94 24.22 -8.03 -28.25
N LEU A 95 24.61 -6.84 -27.77
CA LEU A 95 25.84 -6.20 -28.24
C LEU A 95 27.11 -6.92 -27.75
N PHE A 96 26.98 -7.79 -26.74
CA PHE A 96 28.07 -8.60 -26.21
C PHE A 96 28.04 -10.04 -26.73
N LEU A 97 27.41 -10.28 -27.89
CA LEU A 97 27.31 -11.59 -28.55
C LEU A 97 28.69 -12.12 -28.98
N TRP A 98 29.42 -12.68 -28.03
CA TRP A 98 30.55 -13.58 -28.20
C TRP A 98 30.64 -14.46 -26.95
N PRO A 99 30.88 -15.78 -27.10
CA PRO A 99 30.04 -16.80 -26.47
C PRO A 99 29.83 -16.53 -24.98
N SER A 100 28.78 -15.78 -24.65
CA SER A 100 28.64 -15.25 -23.30
C SER A 100 28.16 -16.39 -22.41
N SER A 101 28.83 -16.59 -21.28
CA SER A 101 28.42 -17.58 -20.29
C SER A 101 27.01 -17.28 -19.79
N ASN A 102 26.28 -18.29 -19.33
CA ASN A 102 24.94 -18.12 -18.75
C ASN A 102 24.93 -17.12 -17.57
N VAL A 103 26.09 -16.93 -16.92
CA VAL A 103 26.32 -15.90 -15.89
C VAL A 103 26.12 -14.48 -16.43
N VAL A 104 26.58 -14.19 -17.64
CA VAL A 104 26.41 -12.87 -18.26
C VAL A 104 24.93 -12.55 -18.44
N TYR A 105 24.13 -13.52 -18.91
CA TYR A 105 22.68 -13.36 -19.04
C TYR A 105 22.00 -13.07 -17.69
N ILE A 106 22.38 -13.78 -16.63
CA ILE A 106 21.86 -13.54 -15.28
C ILE A 106 22.17 -12.10 -14.82
N ILE A 107 23.40 -11.62 -15.03
CA ILE A 107 23.79 -10.24 -14.69
C ILE A 107 22.90 -9.23 -15.43
N PHE A 108 22.65 -9.44 -16.73
CA PHE A 108 21.79 -8.55 -17.51
C PHE A 108 20.33 -8.58 -17.05
N ILE A 109 19.80 -9.74 -16.64
CA ILE A 109 18.47 -9.84 -16.03
C ILE A 109 18.41 -8.96 -14.77
N VAL A 110 19.39 -9.09 -13.87
CA VAL A 110 19.46 -8.33 -12.62
C VAL A 110 19.56 -6.83 -12.89
N VAL A 111 20.40 -6.41 -13.83
CA VAL A 111 20.53 -5.00 -14.24
C VAL A 111 19.20 -4.45 -14.75
N ARG A 112 18.44 -5.22 -15.54
CA ARG A 112 17.14 -4.79 -16.09
C ARG A 112 16.05 -4.68 -15.03
N LEU A 113 16.15 -5.37 -13.88
CA LEU A 113 15.21 -5.19 -12.76
C LEU A 113 15.19 -3.75 -12.25
N TRP A 114 16.25 -2.98 -12.47
CA TRP A 114 16.30 -1.55 -12.16
C TRP A 114 15.13 -0.75 -12.78
N ARG A 115 14.65 -1.16 -13.95
CA ARG A 115 13.50 -0.52 -14.64
C ARG A 115 12.24 -0.54 -13.78
N PHE A 116 12.11 -1.48 -12.84
CA PHE A 116 10.98 -1.54 -11.91
C PHE A 116 10.84 -0.30 -11.01
N ARG A 117 11.93 0.47 -10.80
CA ARG A 117 11.86 1.78 -10.12
C ARG A 117 10.77 2.68 -10.69
N ARG A 118 10.54 2.63 -12.01
CA ARG A 118 9.53 3.43 -12.71
C ARG A 118 8.12 3.15 -12.20
N VAL A 119 7.84 1.90 -11.84
CA VAL A 119 6.58 1.46 -11.24
C VAL A 119 6.45 2.02 -9.83
N ILE A 120 7.49 1.88 -9.02
CA ILE A 120 7.52 2.39 -7.63
C ILE A 120 7.25 3.90 -7.61
N VAL A 121 7.93 4.66 -8.48
CA VAL A 121 7.72 6.10 -8.61
C VAL A 121 6.28 6.40 -9.03
N SER A 122 5.74 5.71 -10.03
CA SER A 122 4.36 5.93 -10.50
C SER A 122 3.33 5.66 -9.41
N ILE A 123 3.54 4.61 -8.60
CA ILE A 123 2.66 4.32 -7.47
C ILE A 123 2.73 5.43 -6.40
N SER A 124 3.92 5.95 -6.10
CA SER A 124 4.07 7.05 -5.13
C SER A 124 3.27 8.29 -5.53
N TRP A 125 3.14 8.57 -6.84
CA TRP A 125 2.29 9.66 -7.34
C TRP A 125 0.79 9.38 -7.16
N LEU A 126 0.35 8.13 -7.34
CA LEU A 126 -1.04 7.73 -7.12
C LEU A 126 -1.40 7.83 -5.63
N GLU A 127 -0.52 7.36 -4.75
CA GLU A 127 -0.66 7.46 -3.30
C GLU A 127 -0.76 8.92 -2.84
N ALA A 128 0.07 9.80 -3.40
CA ALA A 128 0.03 11.24 -3.09
C ALA A 128 -1.28 11.93 -3.53
N LYS A 129 -1.94 11.43 -4.59
CA LYS A 129 -3.17 12.04 -5.12
C LYS A 129 -4.42 11.62 -4.34
N ASN A 130 -4.46 10.38 -3.83
CA ASN A 130 -5.63 9.86 -3.15
C ASN A 130 -5.24 9.10 -1.88
N PRO A 131 -5.36 9.72 -0.69
CA PRO A 131 -5.00 9.09 0.57
C PRO A 131 -5.73 7.77 0.87
N LYS A 132 -6.90 7.51 0.27
CA LYS A 132 -7.62 6.23 0.43
C LYS A 132 -6.89 5.06 -0.22
N TRP A 133 -6.06 5.31 -1.24
CA TRP A 133 -5.25 4.27 -1.88
C TRP A 133 -4.15 3.74 -0.96
N PHE A 134 -3.74 4.52 0.04
CA PHE A 134 -2.73 4.12 1.02
C PHE A 134 -3.08 2.79 1.71
N GLU A 135 -4.37 2.49 1.89
CA GLU A 135 -4.79 1.27 2.58
C GLU A 135 -4.61 -0.01 1.75
N TRP A 136 -4.76 0.06 0.41
CA TRP A 136 -4.69 -1.12 -0.47
C TRP A 136 -3.37 -1.28 -1.21
N THR A 137 -2.65 -0.17 -1.40
CA THR A 137 -1.43 -0.15 -2.20
C THR A 137 -0.33 -1.09 -1.66
N PRO A 138 -0.10 -1.21 -0.34
CA PRO A 138 0.84 -2.19 0.21
C PRO A 138 0.48 -3.64 -0.19
N PHE A 139 -0.80 -4.00 -0.14
CA PHE A 139 -1.27 -5.35 -0.47
C PHE A 139 -1.08 -5.68 -1.96
N ILE A 140 -1.35 -4.71 -2.84
CA ILE A 140 -1.15 -4.88 -4.28
C ILE A 140 0.34 -5.03 -4.61
N LYS A 141 1.19 -4.16 -4.02
CA LYS A 141 2.67 -4.27 -4.16
C LYS A 141 3.16 -5.63 -3.68
N PHE A 142 2.63 -6.09 -2.55
CA PHE A 142 2.97 -7.37 -1.95
C PHE A 142 2.68 -8.56 -2.87
N ILE A 143 1.42 -8.72 -3.32
CA ILE A 143 1.04 -9.82 -4.22
C ILE A 143 1.92 -9.82 -5.47
N TRP A 144 2.17 -8.64 -6.03
CA TRP A 144 2.98 -8.52 -7.21
C TRP A 144 4.44 -8.93 -6.99
N VAL A 145 5.05 -8.54 -5.86
CA VAL A 145 6.43 -8.94 -5.51
C VAL A 145 6.53 -10.45 -5.35
N ILE A 146 5.53 -11.12 -4.75
CA ILE A 146 5.48 -12.59 -4.68
C ILE A 146 5.50 -13.19 -6.09
N LEU A 147 4.54 -12.78 -6.92
CA LEU A 147 4.35 -13.36 -8.24
C LEU A 147 5.59 -13.15 -9.12
N LEU A 148 6.20 -11.97 -9.06
CA LEU A 148 7.46 -11.71 -9.73
C LEU A 148 8.58 -12.61 -9.18
N ASN A 149 8.70 -12.76 -7.86
CA ASN A 149 9.74 -13.60 -7.28
C ASN A 149 9.63 -15.07 -7.72
N MET A 150 8.42 -15.64 -7.68
CA MET A 150 8.15 -17.00 -8.18
C MET A 150 8.49 -17.15 -9.67
N HIS A 151 8.13 -16.14 -10.46
CA HIS A 151 8.45 -16.08 -11.88
C HIS A 151 9.96 -16.07 -12.15
N MET A 152 10.70 -15.20 -11.45
CA MET A 152 12.15 -15.06 -11.60
C MET A 152 12.88 -16.34 -11.23
N TRP A 153 12.57 -16.92 -10.06
CA TRP A 153 13.18 -18.17 -9.62
C TRP A 153 12.83 -19.34 -10.54
N GLY A 154 11.59 -19.43 -11.03
CA GLY A 154 11.22 -20.43 -12.03
C GLY A 154 12.05 -20.34 -13.30
N CYS A 155 12.31 -19.12 -13.80
CA CYS A 155 13.17 -18.91 -14.96
C CYS A 155 14.64 -19.29 -14.68
N ILE A 156 15.15 -18.97 -13.48
CA ILE A 156 16.52 -19.31 -13.07
C ILE A 156 16.69 -20.83 -12.98
N TYR A 157 15.75 -21.56 -12.37
CA TYR A 157 15.82 -23.02 -12.26
C TYR A 157 15.81 -23.70 -13.63
N TYR A 158 14.99 -23.22 -14.56
CA TYR A 158 15.01 -23.72 -15.93
C TYR A 158 16.36 -23.43 -16.61
N LEU A 159 16.86 -22.19 -16.48
CA LEU A 159 18.12 -21.78 -17.09
C LEU A 159 19.28 -22.67 -16.62
N ILE A 160 19.39 -22.92 -15.32
CA ILE A 160 20.43 -23.79 -14.74
C ILE A 160 20.33 -25.22 -15.26
N ALA A 161 19.12 -25.80 -15.29
CA ALA A 161 18.92 -27.14 -15.81
C ALA A 161 19.24 -27.24 -17.32
N SER A 162 19.04 -26.16 -18.07
CA SER A 162 19.33 -26.12 -19.51
C SER A 162 20.82 -26.01 -19.86
N ILE A 163 21.70 -25.74 -18.89
CA ILE A 163 23.15 -25.60 -19.12
C ILE A 163 23.77 -26.97 -19.43
N ASP A 164 23.37 -27.99 -18.69
CA ASP A 164 23.84 -29.36 -18.89
C ASP A 164 22.65 -30.34 -18.82
N PRO A 165 21.92 -30.49 -19.93
CA PRO A 165 20.73 -31.35 -19.98
C PRO A 165 21.06 -32.85 -19.95
N ASP A 166 22.32 -33.23 -20.20
CA ASP A 166 22.73 -34.60 -20.49
C ASP A 166 23.43 -35.30 -19.31
N GLU A 167 23.87 -34.57 -18.28
CA GLU A 167 24.53 -35.16 -17.09
C GLU A 167 23.60 -35.98 -16.18
N GLY A 168 22.27 -35.97 -16.39
CA GLY A 168 21.32 -36.76 -15.61
C GLY A 168 21.25 -36.41 -14.11
N MET A 169 21.91 -35.33 -13.68
CA MET A 169 22.00 -34.84 -12.31
C MET A 169 21.43 -33.42 -12.19
N SER A 170 20.13 -33.28 -12.48
CA SER A 170 19.39 -32.02 -12.37
C SER A 170 18.09 -32.21 -11.57
N TRP A 171 17.48 -31.13 -11.10
CA TRP A 171 16.14 -31.18 -10.50
C TRP A 171 15.05 -31.74 -11.44
N THR A 172 15.35 -31.83 -12.74
CA THR A 172 14.50 -32.46 -13.76
C THR A 172 14.74 -33.97 -13.93
N SER A 173 15.72 -34.54 -13.20
CA SER A 173 16.09 -35.95 -13.28
C SER A 173 14.90 -36.87 -13.00
N GLY A 174 14.75 -37.91 -13.83
CA GLY A 174 13.59 -38.81 -13.79
C GLY A 174 12.43 -38.40 -14.70
N LYS A 175 12.48 -37.23 -15.35
CA LYS A 175 11.52 -36.82 -16.39
C LYS A 175 12.17 -36.89 -17.78
N LYS A 176 12.07 -38.06 -18.43
CA LYS A 176 12.54 -38.23 -19.82
C LYS A 176 11.94 -37.14 -20.73
N ASP A 177 12.78 -36.57 -21.59
CA ASP A 177 12.42 -35.57 -22.59
C ASP A 177 11.87 -34.24 -22.07
N PHE A 178 12.09 -33.87 -20.79
CA PHE A 178 11.61 -32.59 -20.22
C PHE A 178 11.91 -31.37 -21.10
N PHE A 179 13.14 -31.26 -21.63
CA PHE A 179 13.54 -30.12 -22.47
C PHE A 179 12.85 -30.07 -23.84
N LYS A 180 12.37 -31.22 -24.35
CA LYS A 180 11.62 -31.33 -25.61
C LYS A 180 10.14 -31.00 -25.46
N GLN A 181 9.64 -30.86 -24.23
CA GLN A 181 8.24 -30.52 -23.99
C GLN A 181 7.91 -29.08 -24.39
N THR A 182 6.62 -28.79 -24.49
CA THR A 182 6.11 -27.46 -24.83
C THR A 182 6.59 -26.39 -23.85
N PHE A 183 6.66 -25.13 -24.31
CA PHE A 183 6.97 -23.98 -23.45
C PHE A 183 6.11 -23.96 -22.17
N LYS A 184 4.80 -24.21 -22.31
CA LYS A 184 3.86 -24.21 -21.20
C LYS A 184 4.27 -25.21 -20.12
N THR A 185 4.60 -26.43 -20.50
CA THR A 185 4.97 -27.46 -19.50
C THR A 185 6.27 -27.11 -18.81
N LYS A 186 7.29 -26.66 -19.56
CA LYS A 186 8.57 -26.26 -18.99
C LYS A 186 8.41 -25.09 -18.00
N TYR A 187 7.66 -24.07 -18.40
CA TYR A 187 7.40 -22.89 -17.56
C TYR A 187 6.60 -23.23 -16.30
N VAL A 188 5.48 -23.93 -16.43
CA VAL A 188 4.62 -24.29 -15.28
C VAL A 188 5.38 -25.18 -14.30
N THR A 189 6.13 -26.17 -14.77
CA THR A 189 6.90 -27.06 -13.90
C THR A 189 8.01 -26.32 -13.15
N SER A 190 8.78 -25.45 -13.83
CA SER A 190 9.86 -24.69 -13.17
C SER A 190 9.32 -23.65 -12.19
N THR A 191 8.22 -22.97 -12.52
CA THR A 191 7.56 -22.03 -11.59
C THR A 191 6.90 -22.75 -10.41
N TYR A 192 6.35 -23.94 -10.62
CA TYR A 192 5.84 -24.79 -9.55
C TYR A 192 6.96 -25.18 -8.57
N PHE A 193 8.12 -25.61 -9.07
CA PHE A 193 9.26 -25.89 -8.20
C PHE A 193 9.72 -24.67 -7.41
N ALA A 194 9.77 -23.48 -8.04
CA ALA A 194 10.05 -22.24 -7.32
C ALA A 194 8.98 -21.92 -6.26
N MET A 195 7.70 -22.17 -6.58
CA MET A 195 6.57 -21.93 -5.69
C MET A 195 6.58 -22.83 -4.46
N THR A 196 6.93 -24.12 -4.60
CA THR A 196 6.98 -25.05 -3.45
C THR A 196 8.08 -24.69 -2.45
N ILE A 197 9.18 -24.12 -2.92
CA ILE A 197 10.25 -23.55 -2.09
C ILE A 197 9.78 -22.23 -1.45
N TYR A 198 9.16 -21.35 -2.24
CA TYR A 198 8.65 -20.06 -1.76
C TYR A 198 7.59 -20.23 -0.67
N SER A 199 6.65 -21.15 -0.85
CA SER A 199 5.60 -21.41 0.14
C SER A 199 6.07 -22.28 1.31
N THR A 200 7.36 -22.65 1.35
CA THR A 200 7.96 -23.55 2.36
C THR A 200 7.20 -24.87 2.52
N VAL A 201 6.56 -25.37 1.45
CA VAL A 201 5.79 -26.63 1.47
C VAL A 201 6.71 -27.81 1.15
N GLY A 202 7.49 -27.70 0.07
CA GLY A 202 8.52 -28.68 -0.28
C GLY A 202 8.04 -30.14 -0.37
N PHE A 203 7.16 -30.46 -1.32
CA PHE A 203 6.65 -31.83 -1.52
C PHE A 203 7.72 -32.89 -1.83
N GLY A 204 8.92 -32.48 -2.27
CA GLY A 204 10.05 -33.38 -2.57
C GLY A 204 9.97 -34.06 -3.95
N ASP A 205 8.91 -33.78 -4.71
CA ASP A 205 8.71 -34.26 -6.08
C ASP A 205 9.71 -33.66 -7.09
N TYR A 206 10.20 -32.45 -6.80
CA TYR A 206 11.37 -31.85 -7.43
C TYR A 206 12.35 -31.40 -6.34
N HIS A 207 13.64 -31.67 -6.54
CA HIS A 207 14.70 -31.30 -5.59
C HIS A 207 16.01 -31.08 -6.33
N ALA A 208 16.88 -30.24 -5.80
CA ALA A 208 18.20 -29.99 -6.38
C ALA A 208 19.08 -31.26 -6.32
N CYS A 209 19.74 -31.60 -7.43
CA CYS A 209 20.64 -32.74 -7.51
C CYS A 209 22.10 -32.30 -7.67
N SER A 210 22.36 -31.25 -8.46
CA SER A 210 23.73 -30.73 -8.63
C SER A 210 24.11 -29.71 -7.54
N VAL A 211 25.42 -29.54 -7.30
CA VAL A 211 25.93 -28.55 -6.34
C VAL A 211 25.47 -27.13 -6.70
N ALA A 212 25.42 -26.79 -7.99
CA ALA A 212 24.93 -25.49 -8.46
C ALA A 212 23.44 -25.29 -8.14
N GLU A 213 22.61 -26.31 -8.33
CA GLU A 213 21.18 -26.25 -7.97
C GLU A 213 20.99 -26.16 -6.45
N MET A 214 21.79 -26.88 -5.67
CA MET A 214 21.74 -26.83 -4.20
C MET A 214 22.08 -25.42 -3.68
N ILE A 215 23.16 -24.81 -4.17
CA ILE A 215 23.52 -23.42 -3.84
C ILE A 215 22.40 -22.46 -4.23
N THR A 216 21.82 -22.64 -5.42
CA THR A 216 20.70 -21.81 -5.90
C THR A 216 19.48 -21.94 -5.00
N CYS A 217 19.13 -23.16 -4.57
CA CYS A 217 18.06 -23.41 -3.59
C CYS A 217 18.35 -22.74 -2.24
N MET A 218 19.59 -22.80 -1.73
CA MET A 218 19.96 -22.10 -0.50
C MET A 218 19.75 -20.59 -0.61
N ILE A 219 20.20 -19.98 -1.72
CA ILE A 219 20.00 -18.54 -1.97
C ILE A 219 18.50 -18.21 -2.07
N ASN A 220 17.72 -19.05 -2.74
CA ASN A 220 16.26 -18.87 -2.84
C ASN A 220 15.60 -18.94 -1.45
N MET A 221 15.92 -19.95 -0.63
CA MET A 221 15.37 -20.09 0.72
C MET A 221 15.68 -18.90 1.63
N ILE A 222 16.91 -18.38 1.58
CA ILE A 222 17.31 -17.17 2.34
C ILE A 222 16.49 -15.96 1.87
N THR A 223 16.42 -15.76 0.55
CA THR A 223 15.67 -14.64 -0.06
C THR A 223 14.19 -14.71 0.30
N ASN A 224 13.61 -15.91 0.21
CA ASN A 224 12.20 -16.17 0.53
C ASN A 224 11.89 -15.91 2.00
N THR A 225 12.76 -16.35 2.92
CA THR A 225 12.60 -16.09 4.36
C THR A 225 12.61 -14.59 4.64
N GLY A 226 13.52 -13.83 4.02
CA GLY A 226 13.56 -12.38 4.14
C GLY A 226 12.30 -11.69 3.60
N LEU A 227 11.85 -12.07 2.40
CA LEU A 227 10.64 -11.50 1.79
C LEU A 227 9.37 -11.82 2.59
N SER A 228 9.20 -13.07 3.03
CA SER A 228 8.03 -13.47 3.84
C SER A 228 8.00 -12.80 5.22
N ALA A 229 9.15 -12.55 5.84
CA ALA A 229 9.24 -11.79 7.08
C ALA A 229 8.80 -10.33 6.91
N GLN A 230 9.30 -9.65 5.87
CA GLN A 230 8.90 -8.26 5.56
C GLN A 230 7.38 -8.12 5.34
N VAL A 231 6.80 -9.14 4.73
CA VAL A 231 5.36 -9.21 4.45
C VAL A 231 4.56 -9.33 5.72
N LEU A 232 4.98 -10.24 6.60
CA LEU A 232 4.35 -10.40 7.91
C LEU A 232 4.44 -9.10 8.72
N GLU A 233 5.57 -8.40 8.67
CA GLU A 233 5.77 -7.11 9.34
C GLU A 233 4.81 -6.03 8.83
N GLN A 234 4.65 -5.88 7.51
CA GLN A 234 3.72 -4.91 6.92
C GLN A 234 2.26 -5.18 7.32
N PHE A 235 1.86 -6.46 7.35
CA PHE A 235 0.52 -6.83 7.80
C PHE A 235 0.30 -6.49 9.28
N ILE A 236 1.30 -6.78 10.13
CA ILE A 236 1.26 -6.44 11.56
C ILE A 236 1.11 -4.92 11.74
N GLU A 237 1.89 -4.10 11.01
CA GLU A 237 1.79 -2.64 11.14
C GLU A 237 0.42 -2.13 10.69
N LEU A 238 -0.13 -2.61 9.58
CA LEU A 238 -1.49 -2.23 9.13
C LEU A 238 -2.56 -2.56 10.18
N VAL A 239 -2.49 -3.76 10.79
CA VAL A 239 -3.40 -4.17 11.86
C VAL A 239 -3.22 -3.28 13.09
N ASN A 240 -1.98 -2.98 13.46
CA ASN A 240 -1.64 -2.11 14.58
C ASN A 240 -2.13 -0.67 14.35
N GLU A 241 -1.99 -0.11 13.14
CA GLU A 241 -2.52 1.20 12.79
C GLU A 241 -4.04 1.26 12.91
N ARG A 242 -4.75 0.22 12.44
CA ARG A 242 -6.21 0.11 12.62
C ARG A 242 -6.59 0.07 14.10
N ARG A 243 -5.86 -0.69 14.92
CA ARG A 243 -6.04 -0.72 16.38
C ARG A 243 -5.75 0.64 17.03
N ARG A 244 -4.67 1.32 16.64
CA ARG A 244 -4.32 2.67 17.13
C ARG A 244 -5.41 3.68 16.77
N ARG A 245 -5.98 3.64 15.55
CA ARG A 245 -7.11 4.48 15.15
C ARG A 245 -8.33 4.27 16.06
N LYS A 246 -8.69 3.02 16.36
CA LYS A 246 -9.75 2.72 17.34
C LYS A 246 -9.43 3.23 18.75
N LYS A 247 -8.17 3.12 19.19
CA LYS A 247 -7.71 3.61 20.51
C LYS A 247 -7.69 5.15 20.63
N LYS A 248 -7.76 5.90 19.52
CA LYS A 248 -7.86 7.37 19.55
C LYS A 248 -9.24 7.87 20.02
N SER A 249 -10.27 7.03 20.00
CA SER A 249 -11.46 7.26 20.82
C SER A 249 -11.07 6.98 22.28
N ALA A 250 -11.09 8.01 23.13
CA ALA A 250 -10.50 7.97 24.47
C ALA A 250 -10.83 6.66 25.23
N PRO A 251 -9.83 5.97 25.82
CA PRO A 251 -10.08 4.76 26.59
C PRO A 251 -10.97 5.08 27.80
N LEU A 252 -11.96 4.22 28.08
CA LEU A 252 -12.71 4.30 29.33
C LEU A 252 -11.77 3.92 30.48
N LEU A 253 -11.37 4.91 31.28
CA LEU A 253 -10.56 4.73 32.47
C LEU A 253 -11.47 4.80 33.70
N LEU A 254 -11.47 3.74 34.51
CA LEU A 254 -12.20 3.68 35.77
C LEU A 254 -11.20 3.80 36.92
N GLY A 255 -11.30 4.88 37.70
CA GLY A 255 -10.47 5.12 38.88
C GLY A 255 -11.07 4.64 40.19
N CYS A 256 -12.28 4.05 40.18
CA CYS A 256 -12.98 3.58 41.36
C CYS A 256 -12.69 2.08 41.65
N ASP A 257 -12.84 1.65 42.91
CA ASP A 257 -12.79 0.22 43.25
C ASP A 257 -14.00 -0.49 42.64
N VAL A 258 -13.76 -1.34 41.64
CA VAL A 258 -14.79 -2.07 40.88
C VAL A 258 -15.60 -2.99 41.80
N ARG A 259 -15.05 -3.42 42.93
CA ARG A 259 -15.76 -4.28 43.91
C ARG A 259 -16.80 -3.50 44.72
N ASN A 260 -16.65 -2.18 44.82
CA ASN A 260 -17.51 -1.30 45.61
C ASN A 260 -18.04 -0.14 44.76
N VAL A 261 -18.50 -0.45 43.56
CA VAL A 261 -19.03 0.52 42.62
C VAL A 261 -20.49 0.86 42.95
N THR A 262 -20.84 2.14 42.96
CA THR A 262 -22.23 2.56 43.20
C THR A 262 -23.13 2.22 42.01
N LYS A 263 -24.43 2.03 42.25
CA LYS A 263 -25.40 1.76 41.17
C LYS A 263 -25.41 2.86 40.11
N GLU A 264 -25.34 4.11 40.56
CA GLU A 264 -25.25 5.29 39.70
C GLU A 264 -24.00 5.26 38.81
N THR A 265 -22.82 4.99 39.39
CA THR A 265 -21.59 4.85 38.61
C THR A 265 -21.72 3.73 37.58
N MET A 266 -22.29 2.58 37.97
CA MET A 266 -22.51 1.45 37.05
C MET A 266 -23.45 1.79 35.90
N GLU A 267 -24.50 2.54 36.15
CA GLU A 267 -25.43 2.99 35.11
C GLU A 267 -24.71 3.85 34.07
N ILE A 268 -23.83 4.77 34.52
CA ILE A 268 -23.02 5.61 33.64
C ILE A 268 -22.02 4.77 32.83
N VAL A 269 -21.24 3.91 33.50
CA VAL A 269 -20.12 3.20 32.84
C VAL A 269 -20.59 2.04 31.96
N SER A 270 -21.81 1.53 32.17
CA SER A 270 -22.41 0.46 31.37
C SER A 270 -23.38 0.95 30.29
N ASN A 271 -23.54 2.28 30.12
CA ASN A 271 -24.42 2.85 29.11
C ASN A 271 -23.96 2.46 27.69
N LYS A 272 -24.67 1.51 27.08
CA LYS A 272 -24.34 0.94 25.78
C LYS A 272 -24.36 1.96 24.65
N GLU A 273 -25.18 3.00 24.74
CA GLU A 273 -25.29 4.02 23.68
C GLU A 273 -24.11 4.98 23.69
N VAL A 274 -23.67 5.40 24.89
CA VAL A 274 -22.45 6.21 25.06
C VAL A 274 -21.21 5.42 24.67
N ILE A 275 -21.13 4.14 25.07
CA ILE A 275 -20.06 3.23 24.64
C ILE A 275 -20.07 3.06 23.12
N ALA A 276 -21.24 2.94 22.49
CA ALA A 276 -21.34 2.81 21.03
C ALA A 276 -20.83 4.04 20.28
N VAL A 277 -20.96 5.25 20.86
CA VAL A 277 -20.33 6.45 20.30
C VAL A 277 -18.81 6.37 20.35
N ASN A 278 -18.24 5.90 21.47
CA ASN A 278 -16.80 5.67 21.60
C ASN A 278 -16.29 4.58 20.63
N GLN A 279 -17.07 3.52 20.42
CA GLN A 279 -16.75 2.36 19.58
C GLN A 279 -17.21 2.51 18.11
N ASP A 280 -17.59 3.71 17.68
CA ASP A 280 -18.06 3.95 16.32
C ASP A 280 -16.98 3.64 15.26
N LEU A 281 -17.41 3.04 14.14
CA LEU A 281 -16.53 2.59 13.05
C LEU A 281 -15.68 3.71 12.44
N LEU A 282 -16.15 4.96 12.49
CA LEU A 282 -15.43 6.09 11.92
C LEU A 282 -14.18 6.46 12.76
N GLY A 283 -14.20 6.18 14.07
CA GLY A 283 -13.05 6.38 14.96
C GLY A 283 -12.51 7.82 15.01
N VAL A 284 -13.35 8.82 14.71
CA VAL A 284 -12.97 10.24 14.72
C VAL A 284 -13.29 10.82 16.10
N GLN A 285 -12.27 11.39 16.74
CA GLN A 285 -12.41 12.03 18.04
C GLN A 285 -13.28 13.30 17.94
N ALA A 286 -14.18 13.48 18.91
CA ALA A 286 -14.93 14.73 19.06
C ALA A 286 -14.01 15.89 19.42
N LYS A 287 -14.34 17.09 18.94
CA LYS A 287 -13.61 18.32 19.20
C LYS A 287 -14.50 19.29 19.96
N LYS A 288 -13.90 20.14 20.79
CA LYS A 288 -14.59 21.30 21.34
C LYS A 288 -14.85 22.28 20.21
N VAL A 289 -16.11 22.43 19.82
CA VAL A 289 -16.52 23.29 18.70
C VAL A 289 -16.84 24.72 19.16
N ARG A 290 -17.30 24.89 20.40
CA ARG A 290 -17.59 26.21 20.99
C ARG A 290 -17.41 26.19 22.50
N MET A 291 -17.07 27.35 23.07
CA MET A 291 -16.96 27.58 24.51
C MET A 291 -17.45 29.00 24.82
N GLU A 292 -18.40 29.12 25.74
CA GLU A 292 -19.00 30.39 26.18
C GLU A 292 -19.02 30.41 27.70
N GLY A 293 -18.03 31.07 28.31
CA GLY A 293 -17.81 30.99 29.75
C GLY A 293 -17.60 29.55 30.19
N ASP A 294 -18.47 29.05 31.07
CA ASP A 294 -18.43 27.68 31.60
C ASP A 294 -19.22 26.66 30.75
N ALA A 295 -19.88 27.09 29.68
CA ALA A 295 -20.59 26.22 28.77
C ALA A 295 -19.67 25.77 27.63
N GLU A 296 -19.52 24.46 27.46
CA GLU A 296 -18.75 23.85 26.36
C GLU A 296 -19.64 23.01 25.45
N ILE A 297 -19.37 23.09 24.15
CA ILE A 297 -20.00 22.26 23.12
C ILE A 297 -18.90 21.42 22.48
N TRP A 298 -19.08 20.10 22.55
CA TRP A 298 -18.21 19.14 21.89
C TRP A 298 -18.99 18.40 20.81
N ALA A 299 -18.40 18.23 19.63
CA ALA A 299 -19.03 17.48 18.54
C ALA A 299 -18.03 16.66 17.76
N GLY A 300 -18.49 15.52 17.25
CA GLY A 300 -17.69 14.62 16.41
C GLY A 300 -18.57 13.86 15.42
N PRO A 301 -18.13 13.69 14.16
CA PRO A 301 -18.85 12.89 13.19
C PRO A 301 -18.78 11.41 13.56
N LEU A 302 -19.86 10.70 13.28
CA LEU A 302 -20.00 9.25 13.43
C LEU A 302 -20.28 8.59 12.08
N SER A 303 -20.13 7.28 12.02
CA SER A 303 -20.49 6.46 10.87
C SER A 303 -21.97 6.64 10.46
N GLY A 304 -22.23 6.65 9.15
CA GLY A 304 -23.57 6.82 8.59
C GLY A 304 -24.11 8.25 8.66
N TYR A 305 -23.24 9.26 8.50
CA TYR A 305 -23.58 10.70 8.52
C TYR A 305 -24.25 11.19 9.81
N ARG A 306 -24.08 10.44 10.91
CA ARG A 306 -24.54 10.84 12.24
C ARG A 306 -23.51 11.77 12.89
N VAL A 307 -23.94 12.55 13.87
CA VAL A 307 -23.05 13.43 14.65
C VAL A 307 -23.35 13.24 16.13
N ALA A 308 -22.31 12.99 16.94
CA ALA A 308 -22.42 13.06 18.39
C ALA A 308 -22.20 14.50 18.85
N VAL A 309 -23.04 14.97 19.77
CA VAL A 309 -22.94 16.30 20.38
C VAL A 309 -23.02 16.15 21.90
N VAL A 310 -22.12 16.80 22.63
CA VAL A 310 -22.13 16.90 24.09
C VAL A 310 -22.23 18.37 24.48
N PHE A 311 -23.19 18.67 25.34
CA PHE A 311 -23.29 19.94 26.05
C PHE A 311 -22.78 19.73 27.46
N LEU A 312 -21.80 20.52 27.88
CA LEU A 312 -21.17 20.42 29.20
C LEU A 312 -21.29 21.77 29.91
N ASN A 313 -21.85 21.76 31.11
CA ASN A 313 -21.81 22.89 32.02
C ASN A 313 -20.72 22.64 33.07
N ARG A 314 -19.64 23.42 33.05
CA ARG A 314 -18.55 23.30 34.02
C ARG A 314 -18.73 24.19 35.25
N GLY A 315 -19.69 25.11 35.19
CA GLY A 315 -19.86 26.17 36.16
C GLY A 315 -20.91 25.84 37.23
N PRO A 316 -20.98 26.66 38.29
CA PRO A 316 -21.90 26.47 39.40
C PRO A 316 -23.35 26.88 39.06
N GLN A 317 -23.58 27.52 37.91
CA GLN A 317 -24.90 28.03 37.53
C GLN A 317 -25.89 26.88 37.38
N LYS A 318 -27.02 26.99 38.11
CA LYS A 318 -28.01 25.92 38.25
C LYS A 318 -28.57 25.42 36.92
N HIS A 319 -28.84 26.33 35.98
CA HIS A 319 -29.31 26.00 34.64
C HIS A 319 -28.65 26.93 33.61
N ILE A 320 -28.04 26.36 32.58
CA ILE A 320 -27.54 27.07 31.39
C ILE A 320 -28.18 26.48 30.15
N ASP A 321 -28.65 27.35 29.26
CA ASP A 321 -29.13 26.94 27.95
C ASP A 321 -28.01 26.98 26.93
N ILE A 322 -27.61 25.80 26.45
CA ILE A 322 -26.53 25.64 25.49
C ILE A 322 -27.14 25.34 24.12
N THR A 323 -26.69 26.06 23.08
CA THR A 323 -27.21 25.92 21.71
C THR A 323 -26.11 25.56 20.73
N ALA A 324 -26.20 24.37 20.11
CA ALA A 324 -25.36 23.98 18.98
C ALA A 324 -26.03 24.36 17.65
N ASN A 325 -25.33 25.11 16.81
CA ASN A 325 -25.74 25.41 15.44
C ASN A 325 -25.13 24.40 14.47
N TRP A 326 -25.81 24.11 13.36
CA TRP A 326 -25.37 23.07 12.41
C TRP A 326 -24.00 23.39 11.81
N ASN A 327 -23.74 24.68 11.56
CA ASN A 327 -22.44 25.17 11.10
C ASN A 327 -21.30 24.86 12.09
N ASP A 328 -21.58 24.88 13.39
CA ASP A 328 -20.58 24.64 14.44
C ASP A 328 -20.22 23.14 14.53
N ILE A 329 -21.20 22.26 14.29
CA ILE A 329 -21.10 20.80 14.48
C ILE A 329 -20.90 20.01 13.17
N GLY A 330 -20.74 20.70 12.05
CA GLY A 330 -20.44 20.08 10.74
C GLY A 330 -21.63 19.42 10.06
N ILE A 331 -22.85 19.88 10.32
CA ILE A 331 -24.07 19.44 9.63
C ILE A 331 -24.43 20.51 8.57
N PRO A 332 -24.83 20.14 7.34
CA PRO A 332 -25.24 21.12 6.34
C PRO A 332 -26.47 21.93 6.80
N PRO A 333 -26.54 23.25 6.53
CA PRO A 333 -27.72 24.07 6.83
C PRO A 333 -28.99 23.48 6.23
N LYS A 334 -30.15 23.70 6.86
CA LYS A 334 -31.47 23.18 6.46
C LYS A 334 -31.64 21.64 6.52
N THR A 335 -30.62 20.89 6.92
CA THR A 335 -30.75 19.44 7.15
C THR A 335 -31.69 19.19 8.33
N VAL A 336 -32.71 18.36 8.12
CA VAL A 336 -33.60 17.88 9.18
C VAL A 336 -32.92 16.72 9.89
N VAL A 337 -32.80 16.82 11.21
CA VAL A 337 -32.16 15.77 12.02
C VAL A 337 -33.08 15.31 13.14
N GLN A 338 -33.05 14.01 13.41
CA GLN A 338 -33.64 13.42 14.60
C GLN A 338 -32.57 13.33 15.69
N ALA A 339 -32.90 13.82 16.88
CA ALA A 339 -31.99 13.81 18.02
C ALA A 339 -32.39 12.71 19.01
N ARG A 340 -31.43 11.87 19.39
CA ARG A 340 -31.57 10.87 20.44
C ARG A 340 -30.73 11.26 21.65
N ASP A 341 -31.37 11.40 22.80
CA ASP A 341 -30.72 11.61 24.09
C ASP A 341 -30.15 10.28 24.60
N LEU A 342 -28.84 10.26 24.85
CA LEU A 342 -28.13 9.04 25.25
C LEU A 342 -28.21 8.76 26.75
N TRP A 343 -28.52 9.77 27.57
CA TRP A 343 -28.70 9.59 29.01
C TRP A 343 -30.13 9.15 29.33
N GLU A 344 -31.12 9.72 28.65
CA GLU A 344 -32.52 9.32 28.84
C GLU A 344 -32.94 8.12 27.99
N HIS A 345 -32.09 7.65 27.07
CA HIS A 345 -32.37 6.59 26.09
C HIS A 345 -33.61 6.86 25.22
N LYS A 346 -33.91 8.13 24.97
CA LYS A 346 -35.14 8.59 24.30
C LYS A 346 -34.84 9.39 23.05
N THR A 347 -35.67 9.19 22.04
CA THR A 347 -35.64 10.00 20.82
C THR A 347 -36.58 11.18 20.99
N LEU A 348 -36.09 12.39 20.74
CA LEU A 348 -36.90 13.59 20.85
C LEU A 348 -37.98 13.59 19.76
N LYS A 349 -39.21 13.91 20.15
CA LYS A 349 -40.40 13.75 19.29
C LYS A 349 -40.36 14.63 18.04
N THR A 350 -39.81 15.83 18.16
CA THR A 350 -39.74 16.80 17.06
C THR A 350 -38.37 16.77 16.39
N PRO A 351 -38.31 16.61 15.05
CA PRO A 351 -37.08 16.82 14.31
C PRO A 351 -36.58 18.25 14.47
N PHE A 352 -35.26 18.41 14.44
CA PHE A 352 -34.61 19.72 14.57
C PHE A 352 -34.05 20.18 13.23
N VAL A 353 -34.03 21.49 13.04
CA VAL A 353 -33.45 22.14 11.86
C VAL A 353 -32.59 23.32 12.31
N ASN A 354 -31.40 23.46 11.72
CA ASN A 354 -30.40 24.51 11.94
C ASN A 354 -29.76 24.59 13.35
N LYS A 355 -30.48 24.29 14.42
CA LYS A 355 -29.96 24.35 15.79
C LYS A 355 -30.65 23.38 16.76
N LEU A 356 -29.91 22.98 17.79
CA LEU A 356 -30.38 22.18 18.92
C LEU A 356 -30.04 22.95 20.19
N ARG A 357 -31.04 23.20 21.03
CA ARG A 357 -30.89 23.86 22.33
C ARG A 357 -31.27 22.89 23.43
N ALA A 358 -30.47 22.82 24.48
CA ALA A 358 -30.76 22.04 25.67
C ALA A 358 -30.36 22.81 26.93
N THR A 359 -31.19 22.71 27.96
CA THR A 359 -30.88 23.20 29.30
C THR A 359 -30.06 22.15 30.04
N VAL A 360 -28.90 22.56 30.56
CA VAL A 360 -27.95 21.70 31.29
C VAL A 360 -27.78 22.21 32.71
N GLU A 361 -27.84 21.31 33.69
CA GLU A 361 -27.69 21.64 35.10
C GLU A 361 -26.24 21.95 35.48
N SER A 362 -26.04 22.50 36.69
CA SER A 362 -24.72 22.76 37.25
C SER A 362 -23.86 21.49 37.29
N HIS A 363 -22.62 21.57 36.79
CA HIS A 363 -21.69 20.45 36.68
C HIS A 363 -22.21 19.21 35.92
N ALA A 364 -23.26 19.36 35.12
CA ALA A 364 -23.87 18.26 34.37
C ALA A 364 -23.48 18.29 32.89
N CYS A 365 -23.79 17.19 32.20
CA CYS A 365 -23.68 17.12 30.75
C CYS A 365 -24.91 16.47 30.12
N LYS A 366 -25.19 16.84 28.87
CA LYS A 366 -26.19 16.18 28.01
C LYS A 366 -25.53 15.71 26.73
N MET A 367 -25.85 14.49 26.31
CA MET A 367 -25.25 13.87 25.14
C MET A 367 -26.33 13.44 24.15
N TYR A 368 -26.17 13.86 22.90
CA TYR A 368 -27.09 13.58 21.81
C TYR A 368 -26.39 12.92 20.64
N VAL A 369 -27.08 11.99 19.99
CA VAL A 369 -26.74 11.54 18.63
C VAL A 369 -27.77 12.12 17.67
N LEU A 370 -27.26 12.87 16.70
CA LEU A 370 -28.04 13.48 15.62
C LEU A 370 -27.95 12.60 14.38
N LYS A 371 -29.11 12.20 13.87
CA LYS A 371 -29.24 11.43 12.63
C LYS A 371 -30.02 12.24 11.60
N PRO A 372 -29.47 12.50 10.41
CA PRO A 372 -30.24 13.11 9.32
C PRO A 372 -31.47 12.26 8.98
N VAL A 373 -32.62 12.93 8.84
CA VAL A 373 -33.83 12.34 8.29
C VAL A 373 -33.77 12.57 6.78
N ALA A 374 -33.73 11.48 6.02
CA ALA A 374 -33.69 11.52 4.56
C ALA A 374 -35.00 12.05 3.98
#